data_AF-A0A150Q939-F1
#
_entry.id   AF-A0A150Q939-F1
#
_cell.length_a   1.000
_cell.length_b   1.000
_cell.length_c   1.000
_cell.angle_alpha   90.00
_cell.angle_beta   90.00
_cell.angle_gamma   90.00
#
_symmetry.space_group_name_H-M   'P 1'
#
loop_
_entity.id
_entity.type
_entity.pdbx_description
1 polymer ?
#
loop_
_entity_poly.entity_id
_entity_poly.type
_entity_poly.pdbx_seq_one_letter_code
_entity_poly.pdbx_strand_id
1 'polypeptide(L)'
;MLVMAAWCGLGCTVVDPGDRADLRDVIASLPPSQVDAMRLLTMNSNTIQYLSNRPEEDQVGKYECRTRIGDAYGSWQQLGRSLTVAELLKCLRAPQLEAQYVPCANAWASVMQKRADASFERLGLKGECRFVWDVRYEPDKLPEDCVDPDTITPDDMIDAMIGYAGRVPPPLAGGLPGGFLAKLCKLPLADHGAWGCPEAPGYTSGAGGASSSTGGDYP
;
A
#
# COMPACT_ATOMS: atom_id res chain seq x y z
N MET A 1 27.18 27.04 -17.19
CA MET A 1 27.87 26.04 -16.34
C MET A 1 26.83 25.37 -15.48
N LEU A 2 26.50 24.12 -15.80
CA LEU A 2 25.60 23.28 -15.01
C LEU A 2 26.27 22.98 -13.66
N VAL A 3 25.57 23.29 -12.57
CA VAL A 3 25.85 22.66 -11.27
C VAL A 3 24.94 21.45 -11.21
N MET A 4 25.50 20.27 -11.48
CA MET A 4 24.85 18.98 -11.27
C MET A 4 24.53 18.85 -9.77
N ALA A 5 23.23 18.89 -9.45
CA ALA A 5 22.73 18.35 -8.20
C ALA A 5 23.04 16.85 -8.18
N ALA A 6 23.87 16.42 -7.23
CA ALA A 6 24.13 15.02 -6.97
C ALA A 6 22.84 14.38 -6.41
N TRP A 7 22.03 13.88 -7.33
CA TRP A 7 21.10 12.78 -7.07
C TRP A 7 21.92 11.52 -6.83
N CYS A 8 22.13 11.15 -5.57
CA CYS A 8 22.21 9.73 -5.21
C CYS A 8 20.76 9.30 -4.94
N GLY A 9 20.04 8.51 -5.74
CA GLY A 9 20.49 7.59 -6.76
C GLY A 9 20.91 6.26 -6.12
N LEU A 10 19.95 5.33 -6.02
CA LEU A 10 20.11 3.88 -5.74
C LEU A 10 20.32 3.57 -4.24
N GLY A 11 19.45 2.84 -3.55
CA GLY A 11 18.84 1.58 -3.94
C GLY A 11 19.51 0.48 -3.12
N CYS A 12 18.72 -0.30 -2.40
CA CYS A 12 19.10 -1.28 -1.37
C CYS A 12 19.40 -0.68 0.01
N THR A 13 18.36 -0.43 0.79
CA THR A 13 18.45 -0.75 2.23
C THR A 13 18.65 -2.26 2.31
N VAL A 14 19.90 -2.72 2.18
CA VAL A 14 20.24 -4.11 2.50
C VAL A 14 20.08 -4.23 4.00
N VAL A 15 18.90 -4.66 4.43
CA VAL A 15 18.70 -5.12 5.80
C VAL A 15 19.51 -6.40 5.91
N ASP A 16 20.57 -6.38 6.72
CA ASP A 16 21.43 -7.54 6.88
C ASP A 16 20.60 -8.71 7.48
N PRO A 17 21.01 -9.98 7.26
CA PRO A 17 20.29 -11.12 7.81
C PRO A 17 20.11 -11.07 9.34
N GLY A 18 21.04 -10.43 10.06
CA GLY A 18 20.93 -10.16 11.50
C GLY A 18 19.82 -9.15 11.83
N ASP A 19 19.69 -8.09 11.03
CA ASP A 19 18.68 -7.05 11.19
C ASP A 19 17.26 -7.59 10.97
N ARG A 20 17.09 -8.57 10.06
CA ARG A 20 15.81 -9.27 9.88
C ARG A 20 15.41 -10.06 11.12
N ALA A 21 16.37 -10.66 11.84
CA ALA A 21 16.07 -11.39 13.07
C ALA A 21 15.58 -10.43 14.17
N ASP A 22 16.26 -9.30 14.35
CA ASP A 22 15.86 -8.28 15.32
C ASP A 22 14.48 -7.69 14.99
N LEU A 23 14.18 -7.47 13.71
CA LEU A 23 12.85 -7.00 13.28
C LEU A 23 11.75 -8.03 13.54
N ARG A 24 12.02 -9.32 13.38
CA ARG A 24 11.06 -10.39 13.76
C ARG A 24 10.77 -10.37 15.25
N ASP A 25 11.79 -10.19 16.08
CA ASP A 25 11.62 -10.10 17.54
C ASP A 25 10.81 -8.86 17.93
N VAL A 26 11.04 -7.72 17.27
CA VAL A 26 10.24 -6.52 17.45
C VAL A 26 8.78 -6.78 17.08
N ILE A 27 8.50 -7.38 15.91
CA ILE A 27 7.14 -7.72 15.47
C ILE A 27 6.46 -8.66 16.46
N ALA A 28 7.18 -9.69 16.94
CA ALA A 28 6.66 -10.63 17.93
C ALA A 28 6.32 -9.98 19.27
N SER A 29 6.99 -8.88 19.62
CA SER A 29 6.72 -8.10 20.84
C SER A 29 5.55 -7.12 20.73
N LEU A 30 4.97 -6.93 19.53
CA LEU A 30 3.87 -5.98 19.32
C LEU A 30 2.54 -6.50 19.88
N PRO A 31 1.65 -5.60 20.35
CA PRO A 31 0.27 -5.95 20.63
C PRO A 31 -0.43 -6.53 19.38
N PRO A 32 -1.35 -7.51 19.52
CA PRO A 32 -2.04 -8.12 18.38
C PRO A 32 -2.68 -7.11 17.42
N SER A 33 -3.30 -6.05 17.95
CA SER A 33 -3.91 -5.00 17.14
C SER A 33 -2.92 -4.23 16.25
N GLN A 34 -1.66 -4.14 16.65
CA GLN A 34 -0.60 -3.52 15.83
C GLN A 34 -0.09 -4.49 14.77
N VAL A 35 0.01 -5.78 15.10
CA VAL A 35 0.34 -6.84 14.13
C VAL A 35 -0.73 -6.89 13.03
N ASP A 36 -2.01 -6.87 13.40
CA ASP A 36 -3.13 -6.88 12.44
C ASP A 36 -3.08 -5.64 11.54
N ALA A 37 -2.82 -4.46 12.09
CA ALA A 37 -2.67 -3.24 11.30
C ALA A 37 -1.47 -3.33 10.32
N MET A 38 -0.35 -3.94 10.73
CA MET A 38 0.80 -4.17 9.86
C MET A 38 0.50 -5.17 8.74
N ARG A 39 -0.25 -6.25 9.05
CA ARG A 39 -0.70 -7.21 8.05
C ARG A 39 -1.57 -6.55 6.99
N LEU A 40 -2.51 -5.70 7.40
CA LEU A 40 -3.36 -4.94 6.48
C LEU A 40 -2.56 -3.98 5.60
N LEU A 41 -1.56 -3.30 6.15
CA LEU A 41 -0.68 -2.42 5.38
C LEU A 41 0.16 -3.20 4.36
N THR A 42 0.69 -4.34 4.77
CA THR A 42 1.48 -5.24 3.92
C THR A 42 0.61 -5.79 2.78
N MET A 43 -0.58 -6.28 3.10
CA MET A 43 -1.57 -6.75 2.12
C MET A 43 -1.94 -5.64 1.11
N ASN A 44 -2.14 -4.40 1.56
CA ASN A 44 -2.38 -3.27 0.66
C ASN A 44 -1.16 -2.98 -0.24
N SER A 45 0.06 -3.01 0.32
CA SER A 45 1.29 -2.84 -0.45
C SER A 45 1.44 -3.91 -1.54
N ASN A 46 1.21 -5.18 -1.19
CA ASN A 46 1.28 -6.31 -2.12
C ASN A 46 0.22 -6.17 -3.22
N THR A 47 -1.00 -5.76 -2.86
CA THR A 47 -2.07 -5.46 -3.82
C THR A 47 -1.67 -4.33 -4.79
N ILE A 48 -1.10 -3.23 -4.28
CA ILE A 48 -0.64 -2.11 -5.11
C ILE A 48 0.45 -2.60 -6.07
N GLN A 49 1.40 -3.40 -5.61
CA GLN A 49 2.46 -3.95 -6.44
C GLN A 49 1.92 -4.90 -7.51
N TYR A 50 1.01 -5.81 -7.14
CA TYR A 50 0.33 -6.72 -8.05
C TYR A 50 -0.40 -5.95 -9.17
N LEU A 51 -1.20 -4.94 -8.80
CA LEU A 51 -1.97 -4.14 -9.75
C LEU A 51 -1.09 -3.20 -10.59
N SER A 52 0.04 -2.72 -10.06
CA SER A 52 0.96 -1.85 -10.81
C SER A 52 1.65 -2.58 -11.99
N ASN A 53 1.61 -3.91 -12.01
CA ASN A 53 2.09 -4.73 -13.12
C ASN A 53 0.98 -5.10 -14.13
N ARG A 54 -0.20 -4.47 -14.03
CA ARG A 54 -1.35 -4.69 -14.93
C ARG A 54 -1.59 -3.43 -15.78
N PRO A 55 -2.18 -3.58 -16.99
CA PRO A 55 -2.66 -2.45 -17.77
C PRO A 55 -3.59 -1.55 -16.96
N GLU A 56 -3.40 -0.23 -17.04
CA GLU A 56 -4.16 0.74 -16.24
C GLU A 56 -5.65 0.79 -16.65
N GLU A 57 -5.91 0.53 -17.92
CA GLU A 57 -7.21 0.48 -18.57
C GLU A 57 -7.96 -0.84 -18.35
N ASP A 58 -7.32 -1.86 -17.77
CA ASP A 58 -7.96 -3.15 -17.56
C ASP A 58 -9.19 -2.99 -16.66
N GLN A 59 -10.29 -3.61 -17.09
CA GLN A 59 -11.51 -3.66 -16.30
C GLN A 59 -11.32 -4.62 -15.12
N VAL A 60 -11.49 -4.09 -13.92
CA VAL A 60 -11.54 -4.87 -12.67
C VAL A 60 -12.97 -5.31 -12.35
N GLY A 61 -13.95 -4.49 -12.69
CA GLY A 61 -15.35 -4.82 -12.52
C GLY A 61 -16.26 -3.81 -13.18
N LYS A 62 -17.55 -4.12 -13.19
CA LYS A 62 -18.58 -3.27 -13.78
C LYS A 62 -19.82 -3.30 -12.91
N TYR A 63 -20.63 -2.26 -13.07
CA TYR A 63 -21.92 -2.18 -12.44
C TYR A 63 -23.00 -2.49 -13.47
N GLU A 64 -23.81 -3.52 -13.23
CA GLU A 64 -24.90 -3.91 -14.12
C GLU A 64 -26.23 -3.63 -13.44
N CYS A 65 -27.20 -3.16 -14.21
CA CYS A 65 -28.56 -2.91 -13.76
C CYS A 65 -29.56 -3.54 -14.74
N ARG A 66 -30.73 -3.92 -14.23
CA ARG A 66 -31.87 -4.31 -15.04
C ARG A 66 -33.14 -3.66 -14.51
N THR A 67 -33.99 -3.20 -15.42
CA THR A 67 -35.28 -2.58 -15.09
C THR A 67 -36.36 -3.63 -14.97
N ARG A 68 -37.39 -3.31 -14.19
CA ARG A 68 -38.62 -4.10 -14.09
C ARG A 68 -39.75 -3.34 -14.78
N ILE A 69 -40.43 -4.02 -15.72
CA ILE A 69 -41.61 -3.51 -16.42
C ILE A 69 -42.75 -4.49 -16.16
N GLY A 70 -43.77 -4.04 -15.43
CA GLY A 70 -44.79 -4.95 -14.88
C GLY A 70 -44.16 -5.99 -13.95
N ASP A 71 -44.32 -7.27 -14.27
CA ASP A 71 -43.76 -8.39 -13.51
C ASP A 71 -42.49 -9.00 -14.10
N ALA A 72 -42.02 -8.49 -15.24
CA ALA A 72 -40.83 -8.99 -15.90
C ALA A 72 -39.62 -8.10 -15.65
N TYR A 73 -38.46 -8.73 -15.49
CA TYR A 73 -37.16 -8.06 -15.52
C TYR A 73 -36.58 -8.06 -16.92
N GLY A 74 -35.98 -6.94 -17.32
CA GLY A 74 -35.18 -6.85 -18.54
C GLY A 74 -33.82 -7.56 -18.42
N SER A 75 -33.04 -7.48 -19.49
CA SER A 75 -31.65 -7.93 -19.49
C SER A 75 -30.77 -7.07 -18.60
N TRP A 76 -29.74 -7.67 -18.01
CA TRP A 76 -28.65 -6.92 -17.38
C TRP A 76 -27.94 -6.03 -18.40
N GLN A 77 -27.77 -4.76 -18.06
CA GLN A 77 -27.04 -3.79 -18.86
C GLN A 77 -26.03 -3.07 -17.98
N GLN A 78 -24.84 -2.86 -18.53
CA GLN A 78 -23.82 -2.08 -17.84
C GLN A 78 -24.29 -0.64 -17.65
N LEU A 79 -24.22 -0.15 -16.41
CA LEU A 79 -24.50 1.22 -16.08
C LEU A 79 -23.21 2.04 -16.12
N GLY A 80 -23.11 2.92 -17.10
CA GLY A 80 -21.99 3.85 -17.21
C GLY A 80 -20.65 3.15 -17.44
N ARG A 81 -19.63 3.55 -16.68
CA ARG A 81 -18.25 3.09 -16.86
C ARG A 81 -17.94 1.89 -15.97
N SER A 82 -16.90 1.15 -16.37
CA SER A 82 -16.30 0.09 -15.55
C SER A 82 -15.36 0.69 -14.49
N LEU A 83 -15.08 -0.08 -13.44
CA LEU A 83 -13.98 0.15 -12.52
C LEU A 83 -12.70 -0.37 -13.19
N THR A 84 -11.70 0.49 -13.35
CA THR A 84 -10.41 0.09 -13.95
C THR A 84 -9.32 -0.12 -12.91
N VAL A 85 -8.21 -0.76 -13.31
CA VAL A 85 -7.00 -0.91 -12.49
C VAL A 85 -6.50 0.45 -12.00
N ALA A 86 -6.43 1.47 -12.87
CA ALA A 86 -5.97 2.80 -12.50
C ALA A 86 -6.81 3.43 -11.38
N GLU A 87 -8.12 3.25 -11.41
CA GLU A 87 -9.01 3.81 -10.39
C GLU A 87 -8.93 3.08 -9.07
N LEU A 88 -8.73 1.77 -9.14
CA LEU A 88 -8.52 0.96 -7.96
C LEU A 88 -7.19 1.32 -7.29
N LEU A 89 -6.10 1.43 -8.06
CA LEU A 89 -4.81 1.93 -7.60
C LEU A 89 -4.92 3.34 -6.99
N LYS A 90 -5.73 4.22 -7.57
CA LYS A 90 -5.98 5.56 -7.01
C LYS A 90 -6.63 5.47 -5.61
N CYS A 91 -7.55 4.54 -5.40
CA CYS A 91 -8.16 4.32 -4.09
C CYS A 91 -7.17 3.74 -3.08
N LEU A 92 -6.41 2.70 -3.46
CA LEU A 92 -5.45 2.01 -2.59
C LEU A 92 -4.28 2.90 -2.16
N ARG A 93 -3.88 3.85 -3.01
CA ARG A 93 -2.81 4.83 -2.72
C ARG A 93 -3.31 6.04 -1.94
N ALA A 94 -4.61 6.15 -1.66
CA ALA A 94 -5.12 7.23 -0.85
C ALA A 94 -4.58 7.11 0.59
N PRO A 95 -4.34 8.23 1.30
CA PRO A 95 -3.66 8.25 2.60
C PRO A 95 -4.46 7.61 3.76
N GLN A 96 -5.60 6.98 3.46
CA GLN A 96 -6.38 6.23 4.43
C GLN A 96 -5.80 4.82 4.60
N LEU A 97 -5.36 4.49 5.82
CA LEU A 97 -4.75 3.20 6.17
C LEU A 97 -5.69 1.99 5.94
N GLU A 98 -6.99 2.23 5.80
CA GLU A 98 -8.02 1.19 5.60
C GLU A 98 -8.38 0.94 4.13
N ALA A 99 -7.74 1.63 3.18
CA ALA A 99 -7.98 1.36 1.76
C ALA A 99 -7.43 -0.02 1.38
N GLN A 100 -8.30 -1.02 1.35
CA GLN A 100 -8.01 -2.38 0.90
C GLN A 100 -8.74 -2.68 -0.42
N TYR A 101 -8.31 -3.74 -1.10
CA TYR A 101 -8.81 -4.13 -2.42
C TYR A 101 -10.35 -4.18 -2.52
N VAL A 102 -10.98 -5.02 -1.69
CA VAL A 102 -12.44 -5.21 -1.69
C VAL A 102 -13.19 -3.95 -1.21
N PRO A 103 -12.82 -3.30 -0.10
CA PRO A 103 -13.40 -2.02 0.30
C PRO A 103 -13.34 -0.92 -0.77
N CYS A 104 -12.24 -0.80 -1.52
CA CYS A 104 -12.14 0.17 -2.61
C CYS A 104 -13.12 -0.12 -3.76
N ALA A 105 -13.26 -1.39 -4.15
CA ALA A 105 -14.25 -1.79 -5.14
C ALA A 105 -15.69 -1.54 -4.64
N ASN A 106 -15.97 -1.85 -3.37
CA ASN A 106 -17.27 -1.60 -2.74
C ASN A 106 -17.61 -0.11 -2.65
N ALA A 107 -16.61 0.74 -2.34
CA ALA A 107 -16.79 2.19 -2.32
C ALA A 107 -17.17 2.72 -3.71
N TRP A 108 -16.50 2.24 -4.76
CA TRP A 108 -16.86 2.57 -6.15
C TRP A 108 -18.27 2.07 -6.50
N ALA A 109 -18.60 0.82 -6.16
CA ALA A 109 -19.91 0.23 -6.41
C ALA A 109 -21.04 1.00 -5.69
N SER A 110 -20.80 1.50 -4.47
CA SER A 110 -21.75 2.32 -3.72
C SER A 110 -22.06 3.64 -4.44
N VAL A 111 -21.05 4.28 -5.04
CA VAL A 111 -21.27 5.49 -5.87
C VAL A 111 -22.12 5.17 -7.09
N MET A 112 -21.89 4.01 -7.73
CA MET A 112 -22.67 3.56 -8.88
C MET A 112 -24.11 3.19 -8.52
N GLN A 113 -24.34 2.54 -7.38
CA GLN A 113 -25.69 2.29 -6.84
C GLN A 113 -26.48 3.59 -6.68
N LYS A 114 -25.90 4.61 -6.02
CA LYS A 114 -26.57 5.91 -5.84
C LYS A 114 -26.95 6.57 -7.16
N ARG A 115 -26.11 6.45 -8.18
CA ARG A 115 -26.40 6.96 -9.54
C ARG A 115 -27.52 6.16 -10.22
N ALA A 116 -27.55 4.84 -10.01
CA ALA A 116 -28.61 3.98 -10.51
C ALA A 116 -29.95 4.34 -9.87
N ASP A 117 -29.99 4.48 -8.55
CA ASP A 117 -31.19 4.83 -7.78
C ASP A 117 -31.77 6.17 -8.25
N ALA A 118 -30.92 7.19 -8.38
CA ALA A 118 -31.32 8.50 -8.91
C ALA A 118 -31.85 8.42 -10.35
N SER A 119 -31.30 7.51 -11.17
CA SER A 119 -31.76 7.31 -12.55
C SER A 119 -33.11 6.59 -12.60
N PHE A 120 -33.32 5.59 -11.75
CA PHE A 120 -34.60 4.89 -11.63
C PHE A 120 -35.71 5.82 -11.12
N GLU A 121 -35.42 6.59 -10.07
CA GLU A 121 -36.37 7.57 -9.51
C GLU A 121 -36.78 8.60 -10.57
N ARG A 122 -35.81 9.21 -11.26
CA ARG A 122 -36.07 10.20 -12.30
C ARG A 122 -36.93 9.67 -13.45
N LEU A 123 -36.82 8.37 -13.77
CA LEU A 123 -37.56 7.74 -14.85
C LEU A 123 -38.87 7.08 -14.38
N GLY A 124 -39.18 7.11 -13.08
CA GLY A 124 -40.34 6.39 -12.53
C GLY A 124 -40.25 4.87 -12.71
N LEU A 125 -39.04 4.33 -12.80
CA LEU A 125 -38.78 2.91 -13.01
C LEU A 125 -38.41 2.22 -11.69
N LYS A 126 -38.61 0.91 -11.65
CA LYS A 126 -38.01 0.04 -10.64
C LYS A 126 -36.94 -0.82 -11.31
N GLY A 127 -35.93 -1.21 -10.56
CA GLY A 127 -34.88 -2.07 -11.08
C GLY A 127 -34.03 -2.62 -9.96
N GLU A 128 -33.08 -3.45 -10.35
CA GLU A 128 -32.04 -3.95 -9.46
C GLU A 128 -30.69 -3.78 -10.13
N CYS A 129 -29.67 -3.63 -9.30
CA CYS A 129 -28.30 -3.47 -9.76
C CYS A 129 -27.37 -4.39 -8.97
N ARG A 130 -26.22 -4.69 -9.56
CA ARG A 130 -25.17 -5.49 -8.94
C ARG A 130 -23.80 -5.06 -9.46
N PHE A 131 -22.80 -5.21 -8.61
CA PHE A 131 -21.41 -5.18 -9.03
C PHE A 131 -21.02 -6.57 -9.55
N VAL A 132 -20.28 -6.61 -10.66
CA VAL A 132 -19.78 -7.82 -11.29
C VAL A 132 -18.28 -7.65 -11.48
N TRP A 133 -17.50 -8.51 -10.83
CA TRP A 133 -16.06 -8.56 -11.03
C TRP A 133 -15.73 -9.02 -12.47
N ASP A 134 -14.61 -8.53 -13.00
CA ASP A 134 -13.93 -9.22 -14.09
C ASP A 134 -13.24 -10.45 -13.50
N VAL A 135 -13.38 -11.60 -14.16
CA VAL A 135 -12.90 -12.90 -13.67
C VAL A 135 -11.40 -12.90 -13.35
N ARG A 136 -10.60 -12.04 -13.99
CA ARG A 136 -9.15 -11.93 -13.74
C ARG A 136 -8.83 -11.24 -12.41
N TYR A 137 -9.82 -10.56 -11.84
CA TYR A 137 -9.69 -9.65 -10.70
C TYR A 137 -10.68 -9.97 -9.58
N GLU A 138 -11.36 -11.11 -9.64
CA GLU A 138 -12.14 -11.60 -8.51
C GLU A 138 -11.22 -11.82 -7.29
N PRO A 139 -11.67 -11.49 -6.07
CA PRO A 139 -10.81 -11.58 -4.88
C PRO A 139 -10.17 -12.96 -4.68
N ASP A 140 -10.87 -14.06 -5.01
CA ASP A 140 -10.37 -15.43 -4.91
C ASP A 140 -9.38 -15.83 -6.04
N LYS A 141 -9.18 -14.96 -7.03
CA LYS A 141 -8.21 -15.12 -8.12
C LYS A 141 -6.96 -14.30 -7.93
N LEU A 142 -6.96 -13.37 -6.97
CA LEU A 142 -5.77 -12.65 -6.58
C LEU A 142 -4.85 -13.55 -5.76
N PRO A 143 -3.53 -13.26 -5.75
CA PRO A 143 -2.63 -13.84 -4.76
C PRO A 143 -3.19 -13.69 -3.34
N GLU A 144 -3.05 -14.72 -2.50
CA GLU A 144 -3.69 -14.75 -1.18
C GLU A 144 -3.22 -13.59 -0.28
N ASP A 145 -1.94 -13.22 -0.38
CA ASP A 145 -1.31 -12.09 0.31
C ASP A 145 -1.83 -10.71 -0.12
N CYS A 146 -2.71 -10.63 -1.14
CA CYS A 146 -3.40 -9.41 -1.54
C CYS A 146 -4.80 -9.27 -0.93
N VAL A 147 -5.38 -10.36 -0.41
CA VAL A 147 -6.80 -10.39 0.02
C VAL A 147 -7.03 -10.99 1.40
N ASP A 148 -6.06 -11.75 1.93
CA ASP A 148 -6.13 -12.39 3.23
C ASP A 148 -4.96 -11.95 4.14
N PRO A 149 -5.20 -11.13 5.18
CA PRO A 149 -4.15 -10.68 6.08
C PRO A 149 -3.54 -11.79 6.92
N ASP A 150 -4.21 -12.93 7.10
CA ASP A 150 -3.67 -14.04 7.90
C ASP A 150 -2.58 -14.82 7.18
N THR A 151 -2.48 -14.65 5.86
CA THR A 151 -1.39 -15.22 5.04
C THR A 151 -0.11 -14.41 5.10
N ILE A 152 -0.17 -13.19 5.64
CA ILE A 152 0.97 -12.28 5.76
C ILE A 152 1.91 -12.73 6.88
N THR A 153 3.14 -13.05 6.52
CA THR A 153 4.19 -13.44 7.45
C THR A 153 4.96 -12.23 8.02
N PRO A 154 5.70 -12.40 9.12
CA PRO A 154 6.61 -11.36 9.60
C PRO A 154 7.64 -10.91 8.57
N ASP A 155 8.11 -11.80 7.69
CA ASP A 155 9.06 -11.42 6.65
C ASP A 155 8.41 -10.56 5.56
N ASP A 156 7.15 -10.84 5.19
CA ASP A 156 6.40 -9.99 4.25
C ASP A 156 6.19 -8.60 4.85
N MET A 157 5.90 -8.52 6.16
CA MET A 157 5.81 -7.25 6.87
C MET A 157 7.14 -6.50 6.83
N ILE A 158 8.27 -7.19 7.01
CA ILE A 158 9.62 -6.60 6.89
C ILE A 158 9.86 -6.06 5.49
N ASP A 159 9.55 -6.84 4.45
CA ASP A 159 9.75 -6.43 3.07
C ASP A 159 8.88 -5.23 2.69
N ALA A 160 7.62 -5.20 3.14
CA ALA A 160 6.76 -4.04 2.96
C ALA A 160 7.30 -2.80 3.68
N MET A 161 7.78 -2.94 4.93
CA MET A 161 8.37 -1.82 5.69
C MET A 161 9.59 -1.24 4.98
N ILE A 162 10.48 -2.10 4.47
CA ILE A 162 11.63 -1.71 3.66
C ILE A 162 11.16 -0.96 2.40
N GLY A 163 10.14 -1.47 1.71
CA GLY A 163 9.54 -0.84 0.54
C GLY A 163 8.90 0.53 0.82
N TYR A 164 8.26 0.69 2.00
CA TYR A 164 7.63 1.94 2.43
C TYR A 164 8.65 3.01 2.83
N ALA A 165 9.74 2.64 3.51
CA ALA A 165 10.79 3.59 3.91
C ALA A 165 11.46 4.28 2.72
N GLY A 166 11.59 3.57 1.59
CA GLY A 166 12.06 4.17 0.34
C GLY A 166 11.06 5.08 -0.38
N ARG A 167 9.79 5.16 0.06
CA ARG A 167 8.69 5.80 -0.69
C ARG A 167 7.92 6.87 0.08
N VAL A 168 8.01 6.95 1.40
CA VAL A 168 7.23 7.89 2.22
C VAL A 168 8.10 9.07 2.66
N PRO A 169 7.78 10.32 2.25
CA PRO A 169 8.51 11.48 2.75
C PRO A 169 8.29 11.68 4.27
N PRO A 170 9.28 12.23 4.99
CA PRO A 170 9.36 12.24 6.45
C PRO A 170 8.10 12.70 7.24
N PRO A 171 7.30 13.69 6.82
CA PRO A 171 6.18 14.16 7.65
C PRO A 171 4.98 13.21 7.71
N LEU A 172 4.89 12.19 6.85
CA LEU A 172 3.79 11.22 6.85
C LEU A 172 4.11 9.93 7.63
N ALA A 173 5.35 9.80 8.10
CA ALA A 173 5.86 8.67 8.86
C ALA A 173 5.18 8.56 10.26
N GLY A 174 4.69 9.66 10.83
CA GLY A 174 3.97 9.66 12.12
C GLY A 174 2.62 8.91 12.13
N GLY A 175 2.14 8.42 10.98
CA GLY A 175 0.87 7.71 10.85
C GLY A 175 0.95 6.19 10.97
N LEU A 176 2.14 5.59 11.13
CA LEU A 176 2.22 4.14 11.34
C LEU A 176 1.68 3.76 12.73
N PRO A 177 0.94 2.63 12.84
CA PRO A 177 0.33 2.20 14.09
C PRO A 177 1.30 2.19 15.27
N GLY A 178 0.89 2.79 16.40
CA GLY A 178 1.53 2.56 17.70
C GLY A 178 2.90 3.20 17.94
N GLY A 179 3.30 4.23 17.16
CA GLY A 179 4.64 4.82 17.31
C GLY A 179 5.75 3.85 16.92
N PHE A 180 5.43 2.89 16.05
CA PHE A 180 6.33 1.84 15.58
C PHE A 180 7.59 2.42 14.91
N LEU A 181 7.47 3.52 14.16
CA LEU A 181 8.64 4.26 13.67
C LEU A 181 9.52 4.80 14.80
N ALA A 182 8.95 5.26 15.92
CA ALA A 182 9.76 5.66 17.07
C ALA A 182 10.47 4.48 17.76
N LYS A 183 10.01 3.24 17.54
CA LYS A 183 10.74 2.02 17.94
C LYS A 183 11.80 1.62 16.91
N LEU A 184 11.51 1.73 15.62
CA LEU A 184 12.50 1.54 14.55
C LEU A 184 13.64 2.56 14.66
N CYS A 185 13.35 3.82 14.97
CA CYS A 185 14.33 4.88 15.20
C CYS A 185 15.17 4.71 16.47
N LYS A 186 14.83 3.75 17.34
CA LYS A 186 15.60 3.37 18.54
C LYS A 186 16.46 2.13 18.32
N LEU A 187 16.27 1.42 17.21
CA LEU A 187 17.22 0.39 16.81
C LEU A 187 18.51 1.10 16.39
N PRO A 188 19.69 0.55 16.73
CA PRO A 188 20.99 1.08 16.28
C PRO A 188 21.18 1.07 14.74
N LEU A 189 20.15 0.58 14.03
CA LEU A 189 20.04 0.35 12.59
C LEU A 189 19.30 1.48 11.84
N ALA A 190 18.71 2.45 12.55
CA ALA A 190 18.16 3.61 11.90
C ALA A 190 19.32 4.51 11.45
N ASP A 191 19.80 4.31 10.22
CA ASP A 191 20.48 5.40 9.53
C ASP A 191 19.48 6.57 9.53
N HIS A 192 19.74 7.58 10.36
CA HIS A 192 18.78 8.62 10.71
C HIS A 192 18.26 9.35 9.47
N GLY A 193 19.01 9.31 8.36
CA GLY A 193 18.60 9.82 7.05
C GLY A 193 17.70 8.90 6.22
N ALA A 194 17.82 7.57 6.32
CA ALA A 194 17.13 6.62 5.44
C ALA A 194 15.67 6.34 5.84
N TRP A 195 15.34 6.47 7.13
CA TRP A 195 14.02 6.16 7.68
C TRP A 195 13.21 7.39 8.11
N GLY A 196 13.75 8.60 7.87
CA GLY A 196 13.12 9.87 8.30
C GLY A 196 13.08 10.03 9.82
N CYS A 197 13.95 9.34 10.55
CA CYS A 197 14.05 9.45 12.00
C CYS A 197 14.62 10.82 12.38
N PRO A 198 14.12 11.48 13.43
CA PRO A 198 14.80 12.66 13.95
C PRO A 198 16.24 12.27 14.33
N GLU A 199 17.21 13.14 14.03
CA GLU A 199 18.59 12.96 14.45
C GLU A 199 18.60 12.70 15.97
N ALA A 200 19.16 11.56 16.39
CA ALA A 200 19.34 11.32 17.81
C ALA A 200 20.21 12.46 18.39
N PRO A 201 19.81 13.09 19.50
CA PRO A 201 20.63 14.12 20.12
C PRO A 201 21.92 13.47 20.62
N GLY A 202 23.00 13.58 19.83
CA GLY A 202 24.32 13.07 20.22
C GLY A 202 25.24 12.54 19.12
N TYR A 203 24.78 12.28 17.89
CA TYR A 203 25.67 11.87 16.79
C TYR A 203 26.07 13.08 15.93
N THR A 204 27.18 13.71 16.30
CA THR A 204 27.88 14.64 15.39
C THR A 204 28.41 13.84 14.20
N SER A 205 27.86 14.12 13.02
CA SER A 205 28.43 13.73 11.73
C SER A 205 29.81 14.37 11.57
N GLY A 206 30.85 13.66 12.03
CA GLY A 206 32.24 14.00 11.77
C GLY A 206 32.70 13.45 10.42
N ALA A 207 32.10 13.90 9.33
CA ALA A 207 32.68 13.73 8.00
C ALA A 207 33.41 15.03 7.61
N GLY A 208 34.71 15.09 7.89
CA GLY A 208 35.62 16.10 7.37
C GLY A 208 36.94 15.42 7.01
N GLY A 209 37.08 15.05 5.74
CA GLY A 209 38.14 14.16 5.27
C GLY A 209 39.54 14.77 5.20
N ALA A 210 40.51 13.89 4.97
CA ALA A 210 41.73 14.14 4.19
C ALA A 210 42.39 12.79 3.87
N SER A 211 42.69 12.55 2.59
CA SER A 211 43.59 11.47 2.18
C SER A 211 45.01 11.75 2.65
N SER A 212 45.71 10.73 3.16
CA SER A 212 47.13 10.55 2.87
C SER A 212 47.59 9.12 3.11
N SER A 213 48.29 8.61 2.11
CA SER A 213 49.12 7.40 2.11
C SER A 213 50.35 7.56 3.01
N THR A 214 50.61 6.62 3.92
CA THR A 214 51.93 6.06 4.34
C THR A 214 51.67 5.22 5.62
N GLY A 215 52.00 3.93 5.65
CA GLY A 215 53.29 3.43 6.14
C GLY A 215 53.07 2.76 7.50
N GLY A 216 53.50 1.50 7.65
CA GLY A 216 53.22 0.69 8.84
C GLY A 216 53.96 1.13 10.11
N ASP A 217 53.52 0.63 11.26
CA ASP A 217 54.34 -0.18 12.19
C ASP A 217 53.49 -0.63 13.39
N TYR A 218 53.70 -1.88 13.80
CA TYR A 218 53.20 -2.48 15.04
C TYR A 218 54.01 -1.95 16.24
N PRO A 219 53.37 -1.88 17.42
CA PRO A 219 53.82 -2.75 18.52
C PRO A 219 52.70 -3.59 19.15
#